data_AF-A0AAU9JUE8-F1
#
_entry.id   AF-A0AAU9JUE8-F1
#
_cell.length_a   1.000
_cell.length_b   1.000
_cell.length_c   1.000
_cell.angle_alpha   90.00
_cell.angle_beta   90.00
_cell.angle_gamma   90.00
#
_symmetry.space_group_name_H-M   'P 1'
#
loop_
_entity.id
_entity.type
_entity.pdbx_description
1 polymer ?
#
loop_
_entity_poly.entity_id
_entity_poly.type
_entity_poly.pdbx_seq_one_letter_code
_entity_poly.pdbx_strand_id
1 'polypeptide(L)'
;MEEKLSSGIEYGFLGMAVISSFTCLVRTDFNFAFALLCYYLWHNANAKEEDRESIGKKLILLNAALAVLDLIWLITMGSVWSSTPEKNQDLWDELSGIHSFALFFSWINWLIRAAIIGALVYMFKEIVKNPKSLISGEAGYDMGSINPN
;
A
#
# COMPACT_ATOMS: atom_id res chain seq x y z
N MET A 1 0.70 -16.86 16.20
CA MET A 1 1.40 -16.54 14.93
C MET A 1 0.73 -15.37 14.22
N GLU A 2 -0.60 -15.40 14.10
CA GLU A 2 -1.39 -14.30 13.51
C GLU A 2 -1.27 -12.96 14.23
N GLU A 3 -1.20 -12.94 15.56
CA GLU A 3 -1.02 -11.70 16.33
C GLU A 3 0.28 -10.97 15.96
N LYS A 4 1.40 -11.69 15.91
CA LYS A 4 2.70 -11.14 15.47
C LYS A 4 2.66 -10.66 14.02
N LEU A 5 1.93 -11.36 13.15
CA LEU A 5 1.77 -10.97 11.75
C LEU A 5 0.90 -9.71 11.62
N SER A 6 -0.15 -9.60 12.44
CA SER A 6 -1.04 -8.44 12.49
C SER A 6 -0.30 -7.19 12.94
N SER A 7 0.48 -7.27 14.02
CA SER A 7 1.35 -6.18 14.45
C SER A 7 2.41 -5.86 13.39
N GLY A 8 2.95 -6.87 12.72
CA GLY A 8 3.90 -6.67 11.61
C GLY A 8 3.32 -5.86 10.45
N ILE A 9 2.04 -6.10 10.09
CA ILE A 9 1.33 -5.32 9.06
C ILE A 9 1.13 -3.87 9.51
N GLU A 10 0.76 -3.67 10.77
CA GLU A 10 0.56 -2.35 11.36
C GLU A 10 1.85 -1.51 11.35
N TYR A 11 2.96 -2.08 11.86
CA TYR A 11 4.27 -1.45 11.79
C TYR A 11 4.76 -1.29 10.34
N GLY A 12 4.39 -2.22 9.45
CA GLY A 12 4.66 -2.12 8.02
C GLY A 12 4.04 -0.85 7.41
N PHE A 13 2.75 -0.60 7.66
CA PHE A 13 2.08 0.61 7.19
C PHE A 13 2.67 1.88 7.80
N LEU A 14 2.99 1.89 9.10
CA LEU A 14 3.66 3.03 9.72
C LEU A 14 5.06 3.29 9.14
N GLY A 15 5.85 2.23 8.95
CA GLY A 15 7.17 2.32 8.33
C GLY A 15 7.11 2.86 6.91
N MET A 16 6.12 2.41 6.11
CA MET A 16 5.85 2.97 4.79
C MET A 16 5.49 4.46 4.85
N ALA A 17 4.67 4.89 5.82
CA ALA A 17 4.33 6.29 5.98
C ALA A 17 5.57 7.14 6.31
N VAL A 18 6.43 6.67 7.21
CA VAL A 18 7.69 7.36 7.55
C VAL A 18 8.60 7.45 6.33
N ILE A 19 8.85 6.35 5.61
CA ILE A 19 9.66 6.34 4.40
C ILE A 19 9.08 7.27 3.32
N SER A 20 7.77 7.18 3.10
CA SER A 20 7.08 8.01 2.11
C SER A 20 7.12 9.50 2.46
N SER A 21 7.21 9.87 3.74
CA SER A 21 7.36 11.27 4.13
C SER A 21 8.68 11.89 3.65
N PHE A 22 9.74 11.09 3.53
CA PHE A 22 11.02 11.54 2.97
C PHE A 22 10.96 11.64 1.44
N THR A 23 10.28 10.70 0.77
CA THR A 23 10.11 10.77 -0.70
C THR A 23 9.20 11.92 -1.13
N CYS A 24 8.28 12.37 -0.25
CA CYS A 24 7.46 13.56 -0.45
C CYS A 24 8.25 14.86 -0.67
N LEU A 25 9.53 14.91 -0.26
CA LEU A 25 10.40 16.07 -0.49
C LEU A 25 10.87 16.19 -1.95
N VAL A 26 10.88 15.07 -2.68
CA VAL A 26 11.35 14.99 -4.07
C VAL A 26 10.16 14.91 -5.03
N ARG A 27 9.05 14.31 -4.63
CA ARG A 27 7.87 14.12 -5.47
C ARG A 27 6.58 14.10 -4.63
N THR A 28 5.43 14.29 -5.27
CA THR A 28 4.15 13.98 -4.62
C THR A 28 3.99 12.46 -4.48
N ASP A 29 4.14 11.95 -3.24
CA ASP A 29 4.06 10.51 -2.97
C ASP A 29 2.74 10.13 -2.28
N PHE A 30 1.81 9.57 -3.06
CA PHE A 30 0.52 9.11 -2.54
C PHE A 30 0.65 7.95 -1.53
N ASN A 31 1.81 7.27 -1.50
CA ASN A 31 2.03 6.19 -0.56
C ASN A 31 1.96 6.64 0.89
N PHE A 32 2.31 7.90 1.17
CA PHE A 32 2.18 8.46 2.52
C PHE A 32 0.73 8.44 3.00
N ALA A 33 -0.17 9.05 2.23
CA ALA A 33 -1.59 9.15 2.59
C ALA A 33 -2.25 7.76 2.63
N PHE A 34 -1.98 6.91 1.65
CA PHE A 34 -2.57 5.57 1.60
C PHE A 34 -2.01 4.64 2.68
N ALA A 35 -0.74 4.76 3.08
CA ALA A 35 -0.18 3.99 4.17
C ALA A 35 -0.86 4.33 5.51
N LEU A 36 -1.09 5.62 5.79
CA LEU A 36 -1.83 6.06 6.97
C LEU A 36 -3.30 5.60 6.95
N LEU A 37 -3.95 5.69 5.79
CA LEU A 37 -5.31 5.16 5.63
C LEU A 37 -5.36 3.65 5.91
N CYS A 38 -4.44 2.89 5.33
CA CYS A 38 -4.38 1.45 5.54
C CYS A 38 -4.08 1.07 6.99
N TYR A 39 -3.16 1.82 7.64
CA TYR A 39 -2.90 1.69 9.07
C TYR A 39 -4.17 1.90 9.89
N TYR A 40 -4.89 2.99 9.66
CA TYR A 40 -6.12 3.30 10.41
C TYR A 40 -7.20 2.26 10.20
N LEU A 41 -7.41 1.81 8.95
CA LEU A 41 -8.36 0.75 8.62
C LEU A 41 -7.99 -0.57 9.32
N TRP A 42 -6.72 -0.96 9.29
CA TRP A 42 -6.24 -2.19 9.91
C TRP A 42 -6.32 -2.14 11.45
N HIS A 43 -5.93 -1.02 12.05
CA HIS A 43 -5.99 -0.81 13.49
C HIS A 43 -7.43 -0.92 14.01
N ASN A 44 -8.39 -0.29 13.32
CA ASN A 44 -9.81 -0.39 13.67
C ASN A 44 -10.38 -1.80 13.42
N ALA A 45 -9.97 -2.47 12.36
CA ALA A 45 -10.38 -3.85 12.07
C ALA A 45 -9.92 -4.83 13.16
N ASN A 46 -8.75 -4.61 13.76
CA ASN A 46 -8.28 -5.42 14.88
C ASN A 46 -9.10 -5.19 16.16
N ALA A 47 -9.74 -4.02 16.32
CA ALA A 47 -10.63 -3.73 17.43
C ALA A 47 -12.06 -4.30 17.24
N LYS A 48 -12.48 -4.57 15.99
CA LYS A 48 -13.80 -5.09 15.64
C LYS A 48 -13.69 -6.32 14.73
N GLU A 49 -13.80 -7.49 15.34
CA GLU A 49 -13.56 -8.76 14.64
C GLU A 49 -14.54 -9.01 13.47
N GLU A 50 -15.78 -8.54 13.57
CA GLU A 50 -16.82 -8.67 12.53
C GLU A 50 -16.43 -7.97 11.20
N ASP A 51 -15.69 -6.86 11.27
CA ASP A 51 -15.30 -6.08 10.09
C ASP A 51 -13.97 -6.56 9.47
N ARG A 52 -13.24 -7.44 10.16
CA ARG A 52 -11.85 -7.79 9.85
C ARG A 52 -11.69 -8.42 8.47
N GLU A 53 -12.62 -9.27 8.07
CA GLU A 53 -12.61 -9.90 6.75
C GLU A 53 -12.85 -8.87 5.63
N SER A 54 -13.91 -8.06 5.76
CA SER A 54 -14.30 -7.05 4.77
C SER A 54 -13.19 -6.01 4.58
N ILE A 55 -12.58 -5.56 5.67
CA ILE A 55 -11.46 -4.63 5.62
C ILE A 55 -10.22 -5.32 5.02
N GLY A 56 -9.94 -6.57 5.38
CA GLY A 56 -8.85 -7.36 4.80
C GLY A 56 -8.92 -7.43 3.27
N LYS A 57 -10.10 -7.72 2.71
CA LYS A 57 -10.35 -7.72 1.25
C LYS A 57 -10.02 -6.38 0.62
N LYS A 58 -10.53 -5.28 1.20
CA LYS A 58 -10.29 -3.91 0.72
C LYS A 58 -8.81 -3.56 0.78
N LEU A 59 -8.11 -3.94 1.84
CA LEU A 59 -6.68 -3.70 2.00
C LEU A 59 -5.86 -4.47 0.98
N ILE A 60 -6.18 -5.73 0.69
CA ILE A 60 -5.50 -6.52 -0.36
C ILE A 60 -5.67 -5.85 -1.71
N LEU A 61 -6.91 -5.52 -2.10
CA LEU A 61 -7.20 -4.89 -3.39
C LEU A 61 -6.51 -3.53 -3.53
N LEU A 62 -6.64 -2.67 -2.51
CA LEU A 62 -6.06 -1.34 -2.50
C LEU A 62 -4.53 -1.40 -2.58
N ASN A 63 -3.89 -2.23 -1.76
CA ASN A 63 -2.44 -2.36 -1.76
C ASN A 63 -1.92 -3.00 -3.05
N ALA A 64 -2.63 -3.96 -3.63
CA ALA A 64 -2.25 -4.54 -4.93
C ALA A 64 -2.32 -3.51 -6.05
N ALA A 65 -3.38 -2.70 -6.11
CA ALA A 65 -3.50 -1.63 -7.10
C ALA A 65 -2.37 -0.60 -6.94
N LEU A 66 -2.09 -0.17 -5.71
CA LEU A 66 -0.99 0.76 -5.42
C LEU A 66 0.37 0.16 -5.77
N ALA A 67 0.61 -1.13 -5.51
CA ALA A 67 1.86 -1.80 -5.85
C ALA A 67 2.14 -1.81 -7.36
N VAL A 68 1.10 -1.93 -8.20
CA VAL A 68 1.23 -1.84 -9.65
C VAL A 68 1.57 -0.41 -10.08
N LEU A 69 0.88 0.59 -9.54
CA LEU A 69 1.16 2.00 -9.85
C LEU A 69 2.58 2.41 -9.42
N ASP A 70 3.00 1.99 -8.23
CA ASP A 70 4.36 2.20 -7.72
C ASP A 70 5.41 1.55 -8.62
N LEU A 71 5.16 0.33 -9.10
CA LEU A 71 6.08 -0.37 -10.00
C LEU A 71 6.21 0.32 -11.35
N ILE A 72 5.09 0.76 -11.94
CA ILE A 72 5.10 1.54 -13.19
C ILE A 72 5.93 2.82 -12.99
N TRP A 73 5.73 3.51 -11.87
CA TRP A 73 6.47 4.73 -11.56
C TRP A 73 7.97 4.46 -11.39
N LEU A 74 8.35 3.41 -10.64
CA LEU A 74 9.75 3.01 -10.44
C LEU A 74 10.47 2.72 -11.76
N ILE A 75 9.83 1.97 -12.67
CA ILE A 75 10.40 1.65 -13.98
C ILE A 75 10.51 2.91 -14.84
N THR A 76 9.45 3.71 -14.88
CA THR A 76 9.39 4.92 -15.72
C THR A 76 10.43 5.95 -15.26
N MET A 77 10.43 6.32 -13.98
CA MET A 77 11.36 7.30 -13.44
C MET A 77 12.77 6.75 -13.34
N GLY A 78 12.95 5.44 -13.08
CA GLY A 78 14.24 4.79 -13.17
C GLY A 78 14.86 4.93 -14.55
N SER A 79 14.07 4.71 -15.61
CA SER A 79 14.51 4.94 -16.99
C SER A 79 14.83 6.41 -17.26
N VAL A 80 13.92 7.33 -16.91
CA VAL A 80 14.10 8.77 -17.12
C VAL A 80 15.34 9.30 -16.39
N TRP A 81 15.53 8.96 -15.12
CA TRP A 81 16.67 9.44 -14.33
C TRP A 81 17.98 8.72 -14.66
N SER A 82 17.94 7.55 -15.31
CA SER A 82 19.13 6.92 -15.89
C SER A 82 19.53 7.52 -17.25
N SER A 83 18.62 8.23 -17.91
CA SER A 83 18.91 8.90 -19.18
C SER A 83 19.60 10.23 -18.93
N THR A 84 20.63 10.52 -19.73
CA THR A 84 21.33 11.81 -19.70
C THR A 84 20.68 12.74 -20.73
N PRO A 85 19.88 13.74 -20.31
CA PRO A 85 19.23 14.63 -21.27
C PRO A 85 20.26 15.46 -22.03
N GLU A 86 20.04 15.73 -23.31
CA GLU A 86 20.95 16.58 -24.12
C GLU A 86 20.94 18.05 -23.68
N LYS A 87 19.92 18.48 -22.92
CA LYS A 87 19.78 19.83 -22.39
C LYS A 87 19.91 19.82 -20.88
N ASN A 88 20.69 20.74 -20.32
CA ASN A 88 20.92 20.92 -18.87
C ASN A 88 21.57 19.71 -18.18
N GLN A 89 22.59 19.11 -18.81
CA GLN A 89 23.33 17.98 -18.24
C GLN A 89 23.91 18.28 -16.85
N ASP A 90 24.53 19.46 -16.68
CA ASP A 90 25.16 19.84 -15.43
C ASP A 90 24.20 19.81 -14.22
N LEU A 91 22.98 20.35 -14.39
CA LEU A 91 21.94 20.32 -13.35
C LEU A 91 21.39 18.90 -13.12
N TRP A 92 21.31 18.09 -14.17
CA TRP A 92 20.82 16.71 -14.07
C TRP A 92 21.80 15.83 -13.30
N ASP A 93 23.10 16.03 -13.52
CA ASP A 93 24.19 15.32 -12.83
C ASP A 93 24.32 15.78 -11.38
N GLU A 94 24.14 17.07 -11.08
CA GLU A 94 24.13 17.59 -9.71
C GLU A 94 22.98 17.00 -8.88
N LEU A 95 21.82 16.75 -9.50
CA LEU A 95 20.64 16.17 -8.85
C LEU A 95 20.64 14.64 -8.83
N SER A 96 21.63 13.98 -9.44
CA SER A 96 21.72 12.51 -9.51
C SER A 96 21.65 11.81 -8.15
N GLY A 97 22.19 12.45 -7.10
CA GLY A 97 22.11 11.97 -5.73
C GLY A 97 20.67 11.95 -5.19
N ILE A 98 19.88 12.99 -5.48
CA ILE A 98 18.47 13.10 -5.08
C ILE A 98 17.61 12.08 -5.85
N HIS A 99 17.87 11.90 -7.14
CA HIS A 99 17.19 10.88 -7.95
C HIS A 99 17.45 9.48 -7.40
N SER A 100 18.71 9.15 -7.11
CA SER A 100 19.11 7.85 -6.55
C SER A 100 18.51 7.62 -5.16
N PHE A 101 18.50 8.66 -4.32
CA PHE A 101 17.85 8.63 -3.01
C PHE A 101 16.35 8.32 -3.13
N ALA A 102 15.64 9.02 -4.02
CA ALA A 102 14.22 8.80 -4.24
C ALA A 102 13.94 7.37 -4.74
N LEU A 103 14.68 6.88 -5.74
CA LEU A 103 14.52 5.52 -6.26
C LEU A 103 14.79 4.46 -5.18
N PHE A 104 15.82 4.64 -4.37
CA PHE A 104 16.15 3.71 -3.29
C PHE A 104 15.02 3.59 -2.27
N PHE A 105 14.52 4.71 -1.76
CA PHE A 105 13.40 4.69 -0.80
C PHE A 105 12.10 4.20 -1.42
N SER A 106 11.83 4.51 -2.69
CA SER A 106 10.67 3.97 -3.41
C SER A 106 10.75 2.45 -3.59
N TRP A 107 11.94 1.89 -3.84
CA TRP A 107 12.13 0.43 -3.86
C TRP A 107 11.87 -0.21 -2.50
N ILE A 108 12.39 0.38 -1.41
CA ILE A 108 12.11 -0.11 -0.05
C ILE A 108 10.61 -0.07 0.22
N ASN A 109 9.95 1.04 -0.09
CA ASN A 109 8.51 1.20 0.11
C ASN A 109 7.70 0.14 -0.65
N TRP A 110 8.09 -0.14 -1.90
CA TRP A 110 7.48 -1.19 -2.72
C TRP A 110 7.70 -2.59 -2.13
N LEU A 111 8.90 -2.90 -1.63
CA LEU A 111 9.19 -4.17 -0.98
C LEU A 111 8.38 -4.38 0.31
N ILE A 112 8.26 -3.34 1.14
CA ILE A 112 7.42 -3.39 2.35
C ILE A 112 5.96 -3.62 1.96
N ARG A 113 5.46 -2.91 0.94
CA ARG A 113 4.11 -3.11 0.40
C ARG A 113 3.90 -4.55 -0.07
N ALA A 114 4.85 -5.12 -0.82
CA ALA A 114 4.80 -6.50 -1.28
C ALA A 114 4.75 -7.50 -0.10
N ALA A 115 5.55 -7.26 0.95
CA ALA A 115 5.53 -8.07 2.17
C ALA A 115 4.17 -7.99 2.90
N ILE A 116 3.57 -6.79 2.99
CA ILE A 116 2.23 -6.60 3.59
C ILE A 116 1.16 -7.33 2.78
N ILE A 117 1.18 -7.23 1.45
CA ILE A 117 0.25 -7.96 0.57
C ILE A 117 0.42 -9.46 0.80
N GLY A 118 1.65 -9.97 0.84
CA GLY A 118 1.94 -11.37 1.12
C GLY A 118 1.38 -11.82 2.48
N ALA A 119 1.56 -11.00 3.52
CA ALA A 119 1.01 -11.26 4.86
C ALA A 119 -0.52 -11.27 4.89
N LEU A 120 -1.17 -10.30 4.22
CA LEU A 120 -2.62 -10.24 4.11
C LEU A 120 -3.18 -11.43 3.31
N VAL A 121 -2.58 -11.77 2.17
CA VAL A 121 -2.97 -12.93 1.36
C VAL A 121 -2.78 -14.24 2.13
N TYR A 122 -1.72 -14.35 2.94
CA TYR A 122 -1.51 -15.52 3.79
C TYR A 122 -2.62 -15.66 4.85
N MET A 123 -3.00 -14.57 5.54
CA MET A 123 -4.09 -14.57 6.51
C MET A 123 -5.45 -14.86 5.87
N PHE A 124 -5.70 -14.30 4.69
CA PHE A 124 -6.98 -14.38 3.97
C PHE A 124 -6.92 -15.34 2.77
N LYS A 125 -6.12 -16.41 2.86
CA LYS A 125 -5.85 -17.33 1.75
C LYS A 125 -7.12 -17.96 1.15
N GLU A 126 -8.12 -18.24 1.97
CA GLU A 126 -9.37 -18.90 1.54
C GLU A 126 -10.25 -17.95 0.70
N ILE A 127 -10.15 -16.65 0.95
CA ILE A 127 -10.82 -15.61 0.20
C ILE A 127 -10.16 -15.43 -1.18
N VAL A 128 -8.82 -15.43 -1.21
CA VAL A 128 -8.04 -15.26 -2.44
C VAL A 128 -8.23 -16.45 -3.38
N LYS A 129 -8.38 -17.67 -2.85
CA LYS A 129 -8.72 -18.87 -3.65
C LYS A 129 -10.07 -18.75 -4.38
N ASN A 130 -10.98 -17.92 -3.87
CA ASN A 130 -12.29 -17.67 -4.46
C ASN A 130 -12.40 -16.20 -4.91
N PRO A 131 -11.77 -15.80 -6.02
CA PRO A 131 -11.64 -14.39 -6.42
C PRO A 131 -12.98 -13.68 -6.65
N LYS A 132 -14.07 -14.42 -6.91
CA LYS A 132 -15.43 -13.86 -6.95
C LYS A 132 -15.83 -13.21 -5.61
N SER A 133 -15.34 -13.74 -4.49
CA SER A 133 -15.59 -13.24 -3.13
C SER A 133 -14.82 -11.97 -2.78
N LEU A 134 -13.77 -11.63 -3.53
CA LEU A 134 -13.02 -10.37 -3.40
C LEU A 134 -13.75 -9.19 -4.04
N ILE A 135 -14.60 -9.46 -5.03
CA ILE A 135 -15.31 -8.47 -5.84
C ILE A 135 -16.80 -8.40 -5.48
N SER A 136 -17.37 -9.47 -4.90
CA SER A 136 -18.74 -9.47 -4.40
C SER A 136 -18.86 -8.54 -3.19
N GLY A 137 -19.43 -7.35 -3.44
CA GLY A 137 -19.85 -6.42 -2.40
C GLY A 137 -21.07 -6.92 -1.65
N GLU A 138 -20.97 -8.06 -0.95
CA GLU A 138 -21.90 -8.36 0.14
C GLU A 138 -21.44 -7.55 1.34
N ALA A 139 -21.74 -6.25 1.29
CA ALA A 139 -21.89 -5.48 2.51
C ALA A 139 -23.12 -6.06 3.19
N GLY A 140 -22.92 -7.00 4.12
CA GLY A 140 -23.94 -7.46 5.05
C GLY A 140 -24.34 -6.33 6.00
N TYR A 141 -24.95 -5.27 5.46
CA TYR A 141 -25.87 -4.47 6.25
C TYR A 141 -27.17 -5.25 6.26
N ASP A 142 -27.31 -6.10 7.28
CA ASP A 142 -28.62 -6.56 7.72
C ASP A 142 -29.38 -5.30 8.15
N MET A 143 -30.12 -4.70 7.21
CA MET A 143 -31.15 -3.71 7.51
C MET A 143 -32.27 -4.50 8.16
N GLY A 144 -32.03 -4.89 9.42
CA GLY A 144 -32.98 -5.57 10.27
C GLY A 144 -34.31 -4.89 10.09
N SER A 145 -35.26 -5.67 9.59
CA SER A 145 -36.64 -5.31 9.35
C SER A 145 -37.14 -4.39 10.46
N ILE A 146 -37.26 -3.09 10.17
CA ILE A 146 -38.05 -2.18 10.99
C ILE A 146 -39.48 -2.70 10.87
N ASN A 147 -39.89 -3.46 11.87
CA ASN A 147 -41.24 -3.99 12.00
C ASN A 147 -42.14 -2.81 12.41
N PRO A 148 -43.02 -2.30 11.53
CA PRO A 148 -43.97 -1.29 11.94
C PRO A 148 -45.14 -2.03 12.61
N ASN A 149 -45.09 -2.11 13.94
CA ASN A 149 -46.30 -2.30 14.74
C ASN A 149 -46.99 -0.95 14.94
#